data_AF-A0A837HNF9-F1
#
_entry.id   AF-A0A837HNF9-F1
#
_cell.length_a   1.000
_cell.length_b   1.000
_cell.length_c   1.000
_cell.angle_alpha   90.00
_cell.angle_beta   90.00
_cell.angle_gamma   90.00
#
_symmetry.space_group_name_H-M   'P 1'
#
loop_
_entity.id
_entity.type
_entity.pdbx_description
1 polymer ?
#
loop_
_entity_poly.entity_id
_entity_poly.type
_entity_poly.pdbx_seq_one_letter_code
_entity_poly.pdbx_strand_id
1 'polypeptide(L)' 'MDCDACAKMIELDLEDTGIKASCNYAKQTLEVELSDEILEKKLLETVEKGGYQITSE' A
#
# COMPACT_ATOMS: atom_id res chain seq x y z
N MET A 1 -4.29 6.31 -7.60
CA MET A 1 -2.91 5.92 -7.93
C MET A 1 -2.73 6.19 -9.40
N ASP A 2 -2.03 7.27 -9.71
CA ASP A 2 -2.18 7.97 -11.00
C ASP A 2 -0.89 7.93 -11.84
N CYS A 3 0.20 7.45 -11.25
CA CYS A 3 1.52 7.41 -11.86
C CYS A 3 2.40 6.30 -11.27
N ASP A 4 3.48 5.94 -11.96
CA ASP A 4 4.46 4.96 -11.47
C ASP A 4 5.18 5.47 -10.22
N ALA A 5 5.49 6.77 -10.16
CA ALA A 5 6.09 7.38 -8.98
C ALA A 5 5.14 7.29 -7.78
N CYS A 6 3.84 7.45 -8.00
CA CYS A 6 2.78 7.38 -6.98
C CYS A 6 2.72 5.97 -6.37
N ALA A 7 2.78 4.94 -7.24
CA ALA A 7 2.87 3.55 -6.83
C ALA A 7 4.12 3.25 -6.00
N LYS A 8 5.27 3.75 -6.47
CA LYS A 8 6.56 3.52 -5.81
C LYS A 8 6.67 4.22 -4.45
N MET A 9 6.05 5.39 -4.28
CA MET A 9 5.98 6.07 -2.98
C MET A 9 5.22 5.22 -1.96
N ILE A 10 4.08 4.63 -2.36
CA ILE A 10 3.31 3.74 -1.49
C ILE A 10 4.13 2.49 -1.10
N GLU A 11 4.84 1.89 -2.06
CA GLU A 11 5.72 0.74 -1.78
C GLU A 11 6.80 1.08 -0.75
N LEU A 12 7.47 2.23 -0.91
CA LEU A 12 8.51 2.69 0.00
C LEU A 12 7.95 2.98 1.40
N ASP A 13 6.82 3.69 1.48
CA ASP A 13 6.16 4.00 2.76
C ASP A 13 5.75 2.71 3.51
N LEU A 14 5.30 1.68 2.78
CA LEU A 14 4.95 0.38 3.34
C LEU A 14 6.21 -0.41 3.76
N GLU A 15 7.25 -0.40 2.94
CA GLU A 15 8.53 -1.05 3.25
C GLU A 15 9.15 -0.48 4.53
N ASP A 16 9.09 0.84 4.73
CA ASP A 16 9.54 1.52 5.96
C ASP A 16 8.79 1.05 7.22
N THR A 17 7.54 0.58 7.06
CA THR A 17 6.77 -0.02 8.16
C THR A 17 7.03 -1.52 8.36
N GLY A 18 7.88 -2.12 7.53
CA GLY A 18 8.19 -3.55 7.50
C GLY A 18 7.21 -4.39 6.70
N ILE A 19 6.37 -3.77 5.86
CA ILE A 19 5.38 -4.45 5.02
C ILE A 19 5.95 -4.57 3.61
N LYS A 20 6.08 -5.79 3.11
CA LYS A 20 6.41 -6.01 1.70
C LYS A 20 5.18 -5.77 0.86
N ALA A 21 5.30 -4.81 -0.07
CA ALA A 21 4.23 -4.37 -0.92
C ALA A 21 4.70 -4.29 -2.38
N SER A 22 3.78 -4.53 -3.31
CA SER A 22 3.97 -4.40 -4.75
C SER A 22 2.74 -3.73 -5.35
N CYS A 23 2.94 -2.56 -5.93
CA CYS A 23 1.91 -1.76 -6.55
C CYS A 23 1.89 -1.99 -8.07
N ASN A 24 0.69 -2.07 -8.63
CA ASN A 24 0.48 -2.04 -10.07
C ASN A 24 -0.39 -0.83 -10.43
N TYR A 25 0.24 0.29 -10.80
CA TYR A 25 -0.50 1.51 -11.14
C TYR A 25 -1.46 1.32 -12.32
N ALA A 26 -1.11 0.48 -13.29
CA ALA A 26 -1.93 0.24 -14.48
C ALA A 26 -3.23 -0.51 -14.14
N LYS A 27 -3.20 -1.35 -13.10
CA LYS A 27 -4.37 -2.08 -12.58
C LYS A 27 -4.98 -1.42 -11.34
N GLN A 28 -4.32 -0.41 -10.79
CA GLN A 28 -4.64 0.21 -9.49
C GLN A 28 -4.75 -0.81 -8.34
N THR A 29 -3.90 -1.84 -8.36
CA THR A 29 -3.87 -2.89 -7.32
C THR A 29 -2.63 -2.77 -6.46
N LEU A 30 -2.78 -3.11 -5.18
CA LEU A 30 -1.72 -3.22 -4.19
C LEU A 30 -1.70 -4.66 -3.67
N GLU A 31 -0.60 -5.37 -3.89
CA GLU A 31 -0.36 -6.70 -3.36
C GLU A 31 0.54 -6.58 -2.13
N VAL A 32 0.11 -7.15 -1.00
CA VAL A 32 0.85 -7.08 0.27
C VAL A 32 0.93 -8.46 0.93
N GLU A 33 2.06 -8.74 1.56
CA GLU A 33 2.23 -9.91 2.42
C GLU A 33 1.97 -9.52 3.87
N LEU A 34 0.78 -9.84 4.39
CA LEU A 34 0.39 -9.58 5.77
C LEU A 34 0.47 -10.88 6.57
N SER A 35 1.25 -10.87 7.66
CA SER A 35 1.40 -12.02 8.56
C SER A 35 0.54 -11.96 9.81
N ASP A 36 -0.07 -10.80 10.11
CA ASP A 36 -0.88 -10.56 11.31
C ASP A 36 -1.80 -9.33 11.13
N GLU A 37 -2.88 -9.25 11.90
CA GLU A 37 -3.85 -8.13 11.91
C GLU A 37 -3.22 -6.77 12.26
N ILE A 38 -2.12 -6.74 13.02
CA ILE A 38 -1.39 -5.50 13.33
C ILE A 38 -0.81 -4.87 12.04
N LEU A 39 -0.32 -5.69 11.12
CA LEU A 39 0.22 -5.21 9.84
C LEU A 39 -0.91 -4.71 8.93
N GLU A 40 -2.08 -5.34 8.97
CA GLU A 40 -3.25 -4.88 8.23
C GLU A 40 -3.69 -3.48 8.67
N LYS A 41 -3.73 -3.21 9.98
CA LYS A 41 -4.04 -1.85 10.48
C LYS A 41 -3.00 -0.83 10.04
N LYS A 42 -1.72 -1.17 10.13
CA LYS A 42 -0.62 -0.30 9.68
C LYS A 42 -0.70 -0.02 8.18
N LEU A 43 -1.01 -1.03 7.38
CA LEU A 43 -1.22 -0.89 5.94
C LEU A 43 -2.27 0.20 5.66
N LEU A 44 -3.46 0.06 6.26
CA LEU A 44 -4.56 1.01 6.08
C LEU A 44 -4.15 2.43 6.51
N GLU A 45 -3.54 2.58 7.68
CA GLU A 45 -3.08 3.89 8.16
C GLU A 45 -2.03 4.54 7.24
N THR A 46 -1.08 3.76 6.71
CA THR A 46 -0.04 4.27 5.81
C THR A 46 -0.64 4.71 4.47
N VAL A 47 -1.53 3.89 3.90
CA VAL A 47 -2.17 4.19 2.61
C VAL A 47 -3.10 5.41 2.73
N GLU A 48 -3.84 5.54 3.83
CA GLU A 48 -4.68 6.73 4.11
C GLU A 48 -3.85 8.00 4.29
N LYS A 49 -2.69 7.93 4.98
CA LYS A 49 -1.76 9.08 5.09
C LYS A 49 -1.22 9.52 3.74
N GLY A 50 -1.06 8.60 2.80
CA GLY A 50 -0.70 8.89 1.41
C GLY A 50 -1.83 9.51 0.59
N GLY A 51 -3.04 9.64 1.15
CA GLY A 51 -4.22 10.18 0.46
C GLY A 51 -4.95 9.15 -0.41
N TYR A 52 -4.71 7.86 -0.19
CA TYR A 52 -5.34 6.77 -0.92
C TYR A 52 -6.36 6.04 -0.04
N GLN A 53 -7.34 5.40 -0.67
CA GLN A 53 -8.29 4.54 0.01
C GLN A 53 -8.24 3.14 -0.60
N ILE A 54 -8.18 2.11 0.23
CA ILE A 54 -8.30 0.72 -0.20
C ILE A 54 -9.78 0.36 -0.30
N THR A 55 -10.19 -0.20 -1.43
CA THR A 55 -11.51 -0.77 -1.63
C THR A 55 -11.40 -2.28 -1.71
N SER A 56 -12.07 -3.00 -0.81
CA SER A 56 -12.30 -4.44 -0.92
C SER A 56 -13.62 -4.68 -1.64
N GLU A 57 -13.58 -5.16 -2.88
CA GLU A 57 -14.74 -5.79 -3.54
C GLU A 57 -14.70 -7.32 -3.38
#